data_AF-A0A941YVP3-F1
#
_entry.id   AF-A0A941YVP3-F1
#
_cell.length_a   1.000
_cell.length_b   1.000
_cell.length_c   1.000
_cell.angle_alpha   90.00
_cell.angle_beta   90.00
_cell.angle_gamma   90.00
#
_symmetry.space_group_name_H-M   'P 1'
#
loop_
_entity.id
_entity.type
_entity.pdbx_description
1 polymer ?
#
loop_
_entity_poly.entity_id
_entity_poly.type
_entity_poly.pdbx_seq_one_letter_code
_entity_poly.pdbx_strand_id
1 'polypeptide(L)'
;PAGATRAYVDFLLDSARTGRLGETIAAMTPCMRLYAFLGQTLSRGPVAPLYADWVKTYADPGFEAMAVRLEALLEAHAVDSAAIRANYRRAMELEYGFFDASLS
;
A
#
# COMPACT_ATOMS: atom_id res chain seq x y z
N PRO A 1 11.52 -2.63 16.03
CA PRO A 1 11.06 -2.46 14.63
C PRO A 1 12.25 -2.21 13.71
N ALA A 2 12.36 -2.94 12.60
CA ALA A 2 13.31 -2.60 11.55
C ALA A 2 13.06 -1.17 11.06
N GLY A 3 14.10 -0.43 10.68
CA GLY A 3 14.01 1.00 10.35
C GLY A 3 12.93 1.31 9.30
N ALA A 4 12.72 0.43 8.32
CA ALA A 4 11.72 0.56 7.27
C ALA A 4 10.27 0.51 7.81
N THR A 5 9.97 -0.41 8.72
CA THR A 5 8.62 -0.50 9.33
C THR A 5 8.29 0.76 10.13
N ARG A 6 9.28 1.32 10.84
CA ARG A 6 9.10 2.56 11.59
C ARG A 6 8.87 3.74 10.63
N ALA A 7 9.66 3.85 9.57
CA ALA A 7 9.51 4.92 8.58
C ALA A 7 8.13 4.92 7.89
N TYR A 8 7.58 3.73 7.61
CA TYR A 8 6.23 3.61 7.04
C TYR A 8 5.13 4.04 8.02
N VAL A 9 5.20 3.55 9.27
CA VAL A 9 4.22 3.91 10.31
C VAL A 9 4.28 5.40 10.64
N ASP A 10 5.46 5.97 10.79
CA ASP A 10 5.64 7.39 11.08
C ASP A 10 5.08 8.25 9.94
N PHE A 11 5.31 7.87 8.67
CA PHE A 11 4.75 8.56 7.51
C PHE A 11 3.21 8.54 7.48
N LEU A 12 2.58 7.41 7.81
CA LEU A 12 1.12 7.31 7.88
C LEU A 12 0.55 8.16 9.03
N LEU A 13 1.19 8.12 10.20
CA LEU A 13 0.78 8.91 11.37
C LEU A 13 0.90 10.41 11.12
N ASP A 14 1.99 10.85 10.49
CA ASP A 14 2.17 12.25 10.12
C ASP A 14 1.14 12.68 9.07
N SER A 15 0.93 11.86 8.03
CA SER A 15 -0.09 12.13 7.01
C SER A 15 -1.49 12.23 7.59
N ALA A 16 -1.81 11.47 8.64
CA ALA A 16 -3.10 11.52 9.33
C ALA A 16 -3.23 12.73 10.27
N ARG A 17 -2.12 13.19 10.86
CA ARG A 17 -2.12 14.32 11.80
C ARG A 17 -2.09 15.68 11.12
N THR A 18 -1.39 15.80 9.99
CA THR A 18 -1.09 17.10 9.36
C THR A 18 -1.59 17.21 7.93
N GLY A 19 -1.93 16.09 7.30
CA GLY A 19 -2.41 16.08 5.91
C GLY A 19 -3.87 16.49 5.77
N ARG A 20 -4.22 17.01 4.59
CA ARG A 20 -5.63 17.12 4.18
C ARG A 20 -6.17 15.72 3.88
N LEU A 21 -7.49 15.52 3.97
CA LEU A 21 -8.13 14.22 3.75
C LEU A 21 -7.62 13.50 2.48
N GLY A 22 -7.58 14.20 1.34
CA GLY A 22 -7.05 13.63 0.09
C GLY A 22 -5.57 13.24 0.14
N GLU A 23 -4.74 13.96 0.91
CA GLU A 23 -3.31 13.65 1.09
C GLU A 23 -3.10 12.42 1.97
N THR A 24 -3.90 12.26 3.02
CA THR A 24 -3.91 11.05 3.86
C THR A 24 -4.37 9.84 3.06
N ILE A 25 -5.44 9.98 2.27
CA ILE A 25 -5.91 8.90 1.40
C ILE A 25 -4.81 8.54 0.38
N ALA A 26 -4.16 9.54 -0.24
CA ALA A 26 -3.08 9.31 -1.20
C ALA A 26 -1.88 8.57 -0.59
N ALA A 27 -1.59 8.80 0.69
CA ALA A 27 -0.54 8.08 1.42
C ALA A 27 -0.92 6.63 1.75
N MET A 28 -2.21 6.32 1.94
CA MET A 28 -2.69 4.99 2.33
C MET A 28 -3.04 4.07 1.15
N THR A 29 -3.52 4.63 0.04
CA THR A 29 -3.96 3.83 -1.13
C THR A 29 -2.87 2.89 -1.69
N PRO A 30 -1.59 3.29 -1.80
CA PRO A 30 -0.58 2.48 -2.46
C PRO A 30 -0.33 1.11 -1.82
N CYS A 31 -0.37 1.00 -0.49
CA CYS A 31 -0.09 -0.28 0.17
C CYS A 31 -1.16 -1.34 -0.13
N MET A 32 -2.44 -0.96 -0.02
CA MET A 32 -3.54 -1.88 -0.30
C MET A 32 -3.54 -2.31 -1.76
N ARG A 33 -3.30 -1.38 -2.69
CA ARG A 33 -3.19 -1.69 -4.12
C ARG A 33 -1.99 -2.61 -4.40
N LEU A 34 -0.82 -2.34 -3.82
CA LEU A 34 0.37 -3.15 -4.01
C LEU A 34 0.16 -4.59 -3.52
N TYR A 35 -0.38 -4.77 -2.32
CA TYR A 35 -0.62 -6.11 -1.77
C TYR A 35 -1.66 -6.89 -2.60
N ALA A 36 -2.75 -6.25 -3.04
CA ALA A 36 -3.73 -6.87 -3.93
C ALA A 36 -3.06 -7.33 -5.25
N PHE A 37 -2.23 -6.47 -5.85
CA PHE A 37 -1.47 -6.79 -7.05
C PHE A 37 -0.51 -7.98 -6.86
N LEU A 38 0.25 -7.99 -5.76
CA LEU A 38 1.18 -9.07 -5.44
C LEU A 38 0.44 -10.40 -5.23
N GLY A 39 -0.63 -10.41 -4.43
CA GLY A 39 -1.44 -11.59 -4.19
C GLY A 39 -1.99 -12.19 -5.48
N GLN A 40 -2.64 -11.37 -6.31
CA GLN A 40 -3.20 -11.79 -7.60
C GLN A 40 -2.15 -12.24 -8.63
N THR A 41 -0.94 -11.65 -8.58
CA THR A 41 0.14 -12.03 -9.48
C THR A 41 0.74 -13.36 -9.07
N LEU A 42 1.03 -13.54 -7.78
CA LEU A 42 1.63 -14.76 -7.26
C LEU A 42 0.68 -15.95 -7.28
N SER A 43 -0.63 -15.74 -7.14
CA SER A 43 -1.63 -16.82 -7.18
C SER A 43 -1.77 -17.49 -8.55
N ARG A 44 -1.23 -16.88 -9.62
CA ARG A 44 -1.20 -17.45 -10.97
C ARG A 44 -0.09 -18.48 -11.17
N GLY A 45 0.88 -18.55 -10.25
CA GLY A 45 2.02 -19.46 -10.30
C GLY A 45 2.04 -20.46 -9.15
N PRO A 46 3.04 -21.37 -9.13
CA PRO A 46 3.25 -22.25 -8.00
C PRO A 46 3.66 -21.42 -6.77
N VAL A 47 2.94 -21.62 -5.66
CA VAL A 47 3.21 -20.96 -4.38
C VAL A 47 3.77 -21.96 -3.38
N ALA A 48 4.90 -21.64 -2.75
CA ALA A 48 5.46 -22.49 -1.71
C ALA A 48 4.48 -22.62 -0.53
N PRO A 49 4.33 -23.81 0.09
CA PRO A 49 3.36 -24.01 1.18
C PRO A 49 3.47 -23.00 2.32
N LEU A 50 4.70 -22.54 2.62
CA LEU A 50 4.97 -21.52 3.64
C LEU A 50 4.25 -20.18 3.38
N TYR A 51 4.04 -19.80 2.11
CA TYR A 51 3.45 -18.52 1.71
C TYR A 51 2.01 -18.66 1.19
N ALA A 52 1.44 -19.88 1.20
CA ALA A 52 0.15 -20.17 0.60
C ALA A 52 -0.98 -19.32 1.20
N ASP A 53 -1.05 -19.23 2.53
CA ASP A 53 -2.08 -18.44 3.21
C ASP A 53 -1.92 -16.94 2.95
N TRP A 54 -0.68 -16.44 2.95
CA TRP A 54 -0.39 -15.03 2.63
C TRP A 54 -0.87 -14.69 1.22
N VAL A 55 -0.49 -15.48 0.21
CA VAL A 55 -0.92 -15.26 -1.17
C VAL A 55 -2.43 -15.37 -1.28
N LYS A 56 -3.06 -16.35 -0.63
CA LYS A 56 -4.51 -16.52 -0.62
C LYS A 56 -5.23 -15.30 -0.03
N THR A 57 -4.75 -14.75 1.08
CA THR A 57 -5.35 -13.57 1.72
C THR A 57 -5.35 -12.36 0.79
N TYR A 58 -4.23 -12.07 0.14
CA TYR A 58 -4.11 -10.87 -0.70
C TYR A 58 -4.62 -11.06 -2.13
N ALA A 59 -4.74 -12.30 -2.60
CA ALA A 59 -5.42 -12.63 -3.86
C ALA A 59 -6.95 -12.64 -3.75
N ASP A 60 -7.50 -12.55 -2.53
CA ASP A 60 -8.94 -12.64 -2.29
C ASP A 60 -9.68 -11.48 -2.98
N PRO A 61 -10.80 -11.75 -3.69
CA PRO A 61 -11.60 -10.70 -4.32
C PRO A 61 -12.11 -9.63 -3.36
N GLY A 62 -12.32 -9.97 -2.08
CA GLY A 62 -12.68 -9.01 -1.04
C GLY A 62 -11.54 -8.04 -0.73
N PHE A 63 -10.28 -8.48 -0.77
CA PHE A 63 -9.13 -7.61 -0.61
C PHE A 63 -9.00 -6.64 -1.80
N GLU A 64 -9.19 -7.12 -3.02
CA GLU A 64 -9.25 -6.27 -4.22
C GLU A 64 -10.36 -5.21 -4.10
N ALA A 65 -11.55 -5.61 -3.65
CA ALA A 65 -12.66 -4.67 -3.45
C ALA A 65 -12.32 -3.57 -2.44
N MET A 66 -11.53 -3.88 -1.40
CA MET A 66 -11.03 -2.87 -0.46
C MET A 66 -10.03 -1.90 -1.12
N ALA A 67 -9.11 -2.40 -1.94
CA ALA A 67 -8.16 -1.58 -2.68
C ALA A 67 -8.89 -0.62 -3.65
N VAL A 68 -9.84 -1.14 -4.43
CA VAL A 68 -10.69 -0.34 -5.34
C VAL A 68 -11.47 0.72 -4.57
N ARG A 69 -11.99 0.40 -3.38
CA ARG A 69 -12.71 1.38 -2.56
C ARG A 69 -11.83 2.53 -2.10
N LEU A 70 -10.57 2.27 -1.74
CA LEU A 70 -9.61 3.33 -1.38
C LEU A 70 -9.25 4.20 -2.59
N GLU A 71 -9.12 3.61 -3.77
CA GLU A 71 -8.90 4.38 -5.01
C GLU A 71 -10.10 5.26 -5.35
N ALA A 72 -11.32 4.76 -5.19
CA ALA A 72 -12.52 5.56 -5.37
C ALA A 72 -12.60 6.73 -4.37
N LEU A 73 -12.18 6.51 -3.12
CA LEU A 73 -12.07 7.59 -2.13
C LEU A 73 -10.98 8.61 -2.50
N LEU A 74 -9.86 8.14 -3.07
CA LEU A 74 -8.81 9.02 -3.55
C LEU A 74 -9.34 9.93 -4.67
N GLU A 75 -10.01 9.35 -5.67
CA GLU A 75 -10.65 10.08 -6.76
C GLU A 75 -11.69 11.09 -6.25
N ALA A 76 -12.50 10.71 -5.25
CA ALA A 76 -13.56 11.56 -4.73
C ALA A 76 -13.06 12.71 -3.85
N HIS A 77 -11.91 12.56 -3.18
CA HIS A 77 -11.48 13.47 -2.12
C HIS A 77 -10.11 14.13 -2.36
N ALA A 78 -9.40 13.77 -3.42
CA ALA A 78 -8.14 14.40 -3.79
C ALA A 78 -8.24 15.08 -5.16
N VAL A 79 -7.72 16.31 -5.22
CA VAL A 79 -7.45 16.98 -6.50
C VAL A 79 -6.04 16.61 -6.93
N ASP A 80 -5.89 16.12 -8.16
CA ASP A 80 -4.58 15.79 -8.70
C ASP A 80 -3.65 17.01 -8.64
N SER A 81 -2.59 16.86 -7.85
CA SER A 81 -1.65 17.93 -7.52
C SER A 81 -0.29 17.33 -7.19
N ALA A 82 0.73 18.17 -7.20
CA ALA A 82 2.09 17.73 -6.88
C ALA A 82 2.17 17.07 -5.49
N ALA A 83 1.43 17.57 -4.50
CA ALA A 83 1.39 17.02 -3.15
C ALA A 83 0.78 15.60 -3.11
N ILE A 84 -0.36 15.40 -3.77
CA ILE A 84 -1.02 14.08 -3.87
C ILE A 84 -0.09 13.06 -4.53
N ARG A 85 0.51 13.42 -5.68
CA ARG A 85 1.45 12.54 -6.38
C ARG A 85 2.71 12.26 -5.57
N ALA A 86 3.21 13.24 -4.82
CA ALA A 86 4.37 13.07 -3.94
C ALA A 86 4.09 12.10 -2.80
N ASN A 87 2.92 12.20 -2.15
CA ASN A 87 2.54 11.27 -1.07
C ASN A 87 2.36 9.85 -1.58
N TYR A 88 1.67 9.69 -2.73
CA TYR A 88 1.50 8.37 -3.34
C TYR A 88 2.85 7.74 -3.70
N ARG A 89 3.74 8.52 -4.34
CA ARG A 89 5.11 8.07 -4.67
C ARG A 89 5.88 7.69 -3.41
N ARG A 90 5.82 8.52 -2.37
CA ARG A 90 6.57 8.30 -1.14
C ARG A 90 6.14 7.02 -0.44
N ALA A 91 4.85 6.73 -0.39
CA ALA A 91 4.33 5.45 0.10
C ALA A 91 4.90 4.27 -0.70
N MET A 92 4.89 4.32 -2.04
CA MET A 92 5.48 3.26 -2.87
C MET A 92 6.99 3.07 -2.64
N GLU A 93 7.74 4.15 -2.47
CA GLU A 93 9.18 4.07 -2.14
C GLU A 93 9.43 3.41 -0.79
N LEU A 94 8.59 3.71 0.20
CA LEU A 94 8.68 3.11 1.54
C LEU A 94 8.32 1.62 1.50
N GLU A 95 7.29 1.24 0.74
CA GLU A 95 6.93 -0.17 0.52
C GLU A 95 8.06 -0.93 -0.17
N TYR A 96 8.67 -0.35 -1.20
CA TYR A 96 9.86 -0.93 -1.84
C TYR A 96 10.99 -1.14 -0.83
N GLY A 97 11.31 -0.11 -0.02
CA GLY A 97 12.33 -0.22 1.02
C GLY A 97 12.00 -1.24 2.12
N PHE A 98 10.71 -1.48 2.41
CA PHE A 98 10.27 -2.53 3.32
C PHE A 98 10.58 -3.93 2.77
N PHE A 99 10.31 -4.18 1.49
CA PHE A 99 10.66 -5.46 0.86
C PHE A 99 12.16 -5.62 0.66
N ASP A 100 12.87 -4.57 0.25
CA ASP A 100 14.32 -4.60 0.04
C ASP A 100 15.07 -4.94 1.34
N ALA A 101 14.66 -4.35 2.47
CA ALA A 101 15.24 -4.63 3.78
C ALA A 101 15.03 -6.07 4.27
N SER A 102 14.14 -6.85 3.64
CA SER A 102 13.95 -8.28 3.94
C SER A 102 14.88 -9.20 3.16
N LEU A 103 15.57 -8.66 2.15
CA LEU A 103 16.55 -9.36 1.31
C LEU A 103 18.00 -9.15 1.77
N SER A 104 18.23 -8.15 2.62
CA SER A 104 19.53 -7.78 3.21
C SER A 104 19.73 -8.38 4.60
#